data_AF-A0A4Q2ZC93-F1
#
_entry.id   AF-A0A4Q2ZC93-F1
#
_cell.length_a   1.000
_cell.length_b   1.000
_cell.length_c   1.000
_cell.angle_alpha   90.00
_cell.angle_beta   90.00
_cell.angle_gamma   90.00
#
_symmetry.space_group_name_H-M   'P 1'
#
loop_
_entity.id
_entity.type
_entity.pdbx_description
1 polymer ?
#
loop_
_entity_poly.entity_id
_entity_poly.type
_entity_poly.pdbx_seq_one_letter_code
_entity_poly.pdbx_strand_id
1 'polypeptide(L)'
;MLSQWVLFLQYVPWFILEALLIHYTGTTPGKWLLGLKVTNLDGSRLDLAASTRRSLRVMLLGVGFGWSILAVFCQTLSYFTAKRLGSTLWDHTGGHRVNAAPLNPLRLIPFIFIFFASIQLHALVLYPYYKKFAIEQNPKLKEFFERQPQWHLPKRHSESN
;
A
#
# COMPACT_ATOMS: atom_id res chain seq x y z
N MET A 1 7.38 0.29 -20.59
CA MET A 1 6.71 1.16 -19.60
C MET A 1 5.38 0.51 -19.23
N LEU A 2 5.08 0.31 -17.94
CA LEU A 2 3.73 -0.10 -17.55
C LEU A 2 2.75 1.00 -17.96
N SER A 3 1.68 0.65 -18.66
CA SER A 3 0.65 1.62 -19.00
C SER A 3 -0.01 2.13 -17.72
N GLN A 4 -0.29 3.43 -17.67
CA GLN A 4 -0.95 4.06 -16.52
C GLN A 4 -2.31 3.39 -16.20
N TRP A 5 -2.96 2.85 -17.23
CA TRP A 5 -4.17 2.05 -17.13
C TRP A 5 -4.00 0.76 -16.33
N VAL A 6 -2.87 0.04 -16.48
CA VAL A 6 -2.61 -1.18 -15.72
C VAL A 6 -2.38 -0.85 -14.24
N LEU A 7 -1.66 0.24 -13.96
CA LEU A 7 -1.48 0.71 -12.59
C LEU A 7 -2.82 1.05 -11.93
N PHE A 8 -3.71 1.73 -12.65
CA PHE A 8 -5.05 2.07 -12.16
C PHE A 8 -5.92 0.83 -11.92
N LEU A 9 -6.03 -0.06 -12.91
CA LEU A 9 -6.90 -1.23 -12.85
C LEU A 9 -6.51 -2.21 -11.74
N GLN A 10 -5.22 -2.27 -11.38
CA GLN A 10 -4.75 -3.06 -10.24
C GLN A 10 -5.34 -2.59 -8.90
N TYR A 11 -5.65 -1.30 -8.74
CA TYR A 11 -6.19 -0.77 -7.48
C TYR A 11 -7.69 -1.04 -7.31
N VAL A 12 -8.44 -1.21 -8.41
CA VAL A 12 -9.91 -1.37 -8.36
C VAL A 12 -10.34 -2.56 -7.49
N PRO A 13 -9.78 -3.79 -7.65
CA PRO A 13 -10.11 -4.92 -6.77
C PRO A 13 -9.83 -4.63 -5.29
N TRP A 14 -8.76 -3.89 -5.00
CA TRP A 14 -8.38 -3.53 -3.63
C TRP A 14 -9.43 -2.63 -2.97
N PHE A 15 -9.95 -1.63 -3.69
CA PHE A 15 -10.99 -0.74 -3.17
C PHE A 15 -12.34 -1.45 -3.00
N ILE A 16 -12.66 -2.42 -3.86
CA ILE A 16 -13.85 -3.27 -3.67
C ILE A 16 -13.70 -4.11 -2.40
N LEU A 17 -12.56 -4.76 -2.22
CA LEU A 17 -12.27 -5.54 -1.02
C LEU A 17 -12.31 -4.66 0.24
N GLU A 18 -11.73 -3.46 0.20
CA GLU A 18 -11.80 -2.50 1.30
C GLU A 18 -13.24 -2.13 1.65
N ALA A 19 -14.08 -1.83 0.66
CA ALA A 19 -15.49 -1.48 0.89
C ALA A 19 -16.26 -2.63 1.57
N LEU A 20 -16.02 -3.88 1.14
CA LEU A 20 -16.61 -5.07 1.76
C LEU A 20 -16.12 -5.27 3.19
N LEU A 21 -14.82 -5.18 3.43
CA LEU A 21 -14.22 -5.33 4.77
C LEU A 21 -14.77 -4.27 5.74
N ILE A 22 -14.89 -3.02 5.29
CA ILE A 22 -15.46 -1.94 6.11
C ILE A 22 -16.95 -2.20 6.39
N HIS A 23 -17.71 -2.68 5.42
CA HIS A 23 -19.13 -3.01 5.63
C HIS A 23 -19.29 -4.11 6.69
N TYR A 24 -18.58 -5.23 6.56
CA TYR A 24 -18.73 -6.37 7.46
C TYR A 24 -18.10 -6.13 8.84
N THR A 25 -16.90 -5.57 8.90
CA THR A 25 -16.09 -5.51 10.14
C THR A 25 -15.94 -4.10 10.70
N GLY A 26 -16.24 -3.07 9.90
CA GLY A 26 -15.93 -1.67 10.23
C GLY A 26 -14.43 -1.36 10.17
N THR A 27 -13.59 -2.27 9.68
CA THR A 27 -12.14 -2.10 9.61
C THR A 27 -11.54 -2.89 8.43
N THR A 28 -10.23 -2.81 8.26
CA THR A 28 -9.44 -3.66 7.33
C THR A 28 -8.30 -4.28 8.13
N PRO A 29 -7.67 -5.40 7.71
CA PRO A 29 -6.62 -6.07 8.49
C PRO A 29 -5.50 -5.13 8.96
N GLY A 30 -5.03 -4.22 8.08
CA GLY A 30 -4.05 -3.21 8.45
C GLY A 30 -4.58 -2.15 9.42
N LYS A 31 -5.81 -1.65 9.20
CA LYS A 31 -6.47 -0.71 10.11
C LYS A 31 -6.73 -1.32 11.49
N TRP A 32 -7.07 -2.60 11.54
CA TRP A 32 -7.30 -3.35 12.77
C TRP A 32 -6.03 -3.47 13.63
N LEU A 33 -4.88 -3.73 12.99
CA LEU A 33 -3.59 -3.72 13.67
C LEU A 33 -3.28 -2.34 14.27
N LEU A 34 -3.67 -1.27 13.59
CA LEU A 34 -3.53 0.11 14.08
C LEU A 34 -4.65 0.55 15.03
N GLY A 35 -5.61 -0.33 15.36
CA GLY A 35 -6.75 0.01 16.22
C GLY A 35 -7.75 0.99 15.60
N LEU A 36 -7.74 1.14 14.28
CA LEU A 36 -8.61 2.04 13.54
C LEU A 36 -9.92 1.34 13.15
N LYS A 37 -11.04 2.02 13.38
CA LYS A 37 -12.38 1.57 12.99
C LYS A 37 -13.16 2.71 12.35
N VAL A 38 -13.86 2.42 11.26
CA VAL A 38 -14.73 3.35 10.55
C VAL A 38 -16.17 3.07 10.95
N THR A 39 -16.84 4.08 11.48
CA THR A 39 -18.26 4.00 11.87
C THR A 39 -19.00 5.25 11.43
N ASN A 40 -20.34 5.20 11.41
CA ASN A 40 -21.16 6.40 11.32
C ASN A 40 -21.02 7.25 12.60
N LEU A 41 -21.54 8.48 12.57
CA LEU A 41 -21.59 9.35 13.75
C LEU A 41 -22.30 8.69 14.93
N ASP A 42 -23.33 7.87 14.65
CA ASP A 42 -24.12 7.16 15.64
C ASP A 42 -23.42 5.87 16.16
N GLY A 43 -22.20 5.60 15.71
CA GLY A 43 -21.42 4.40 16.07
C GLY A 43 -21.81 3.12 15.32
N SER A 44 -22.85 3.15 14.50
CA SER A 44 -23.26 2.04 13.63
C SER A 44 -22.24 1.75 12.52
N ARG A 45 -22.26 0.52 11.99
CA ARG A 45 -21.43 0.13 10.84
C ARG A 45 -21.93 0.82 9.57
N LEU A 46 -21.02 1.00 8.61
CA LEU A 46 -21.39 1.55 7.31
C LEU A 46 -22.15 0.49 6.50
N ASP A 47 -23.28 0.87 5.92
CA ASP A 47 -23.93 0.07 4.90
C ASP A 47 -23.05 -0.03 3.64
N LEU A 48 -23.29 -1.05 2.80
CA LEU A 48 -22.45 -1.37 1.65
C LEU A 48 -22.35 -0.21 0.67
N ALA A 49 -23.45 0.51 0.44
CA ALA A 49 -23.45 1.68 -0.42
C ALA A 49 -22.60 2.82 0.17
N ALA A 50 -22.65 3.01 1.49
CA ALA A 50 -21.85 4.02 2.18
C ALA A 50 -20.35 3.66 2.19
N SER A 51 -20.01 2.39 2.49
CA SER A 51 -18.62 1.93 2.48
C SER A 51 -17.99 2.00 1.08
N THR A 52 -18.77 1.71 0.03
CA THR A 52 -18.33 1.80 -1.36
C THR A 52 -18.10 3.25 -1.78
N ARG A 53 -19.07 4.15 -1.53
CA ARG A 53 -18.91 5.59 -1.81
C ARG A 53 -17.71 6.18 -1.09
N ARG A 54 -17.51 5.81 0.18
CA ARG A 54 -16.35 6.22 0.97
C ARG A 54 -15.04 5.73 0.33
N SER A 55 -14.95 4.46 -0.03
CA SER A 55 -13.75 3.87 -0.64
C SER A 55 -13.44 4.48 -2.01
N LEU A 56 -14.48 4.79 -2.81
CA LEU A 56 -14.33 5.51 -4.06
C LEU A 56 -13.77 6.93 -3.84
N ARG A 57 -14.28 7.66 -2.85
CA ARG A 57 -13.74 8.98 -2.49
C ARG A 57 -12.28 8.89 -2.04
N VAL A 58 -11.88 7.84 -1.32
CA VAL A 58 -10.47 7.60 -0.95
C VAL A 58 -9.62 7.35 -2.20
N MET A 59 -10.11 6.58 -3.17
CA MET A 59 -9.41 6.35 -4.44
C MET A 59 -9.21 7.64 -5.23
N LEU A 60 -10.23 8.49 -5.30
CA LEU A 60 -10.21 9.74 -6.09
C LEU A 60 -9.47 10.87 -5.37
N LEU A 61 -9.81 11.13 -4.12
CA LEU A 61 -9.35 12.30 -3.34
C LEU A 61 -8.16 11.98 -2.42
N GLY A 62 -7.89 10.71 -2.15
CA GLY A 62 -6.71 10.28 -1.42
C GLY A 62 -5.59 9.87 -2.37
N VAL A 63 -5.84 8.82 -3.16
CA VAL A 63 -4.81 8.20 -4.01
C VAL A 63 -4.68 8.89 -5.39
N GLY A 64 -5.62 9.76 -5.78
CA GLY A 64 -5.51 10.55 -7.01
C GLY A 64 -5.39 9.68 -8.26
N PHE A 65 -6.20 8.61 -8.36
CA PHE A 65 -6.15 7.61 -9.44
C PHE A 65 -4.85 6.79 -9.54
N GLY A 66 -3.95 6.89 -8.56
CA GLY A 66 -2.65 6.20 -8.60
C GLY A 66 -1.60 6.93 -9.45
N TRP A 67 -1.90 8.16 -9.88
CA TRP A 67 -0.94 8.99 -10.61
C TRP A 67 -0.05 9.75 -9.62
N SER A 68 1.27 9.57 -9.71
CA SER A 68 2.21 10.03 -8.67
C SER A 68 2.10 11.51 -8.31
N ILE A 69 1.98 12.40 -9.30
CA ILE A 69 1.88 13.86 -9.07
C ILE A 69 0.54 14.20 -8.42
N LEU A 70 -0.56 13.64 -8.95
CA LEU A 70 -1.89 13.89 -8.44
C LEU A 70 -2.06 13.32 -7.02
N ALA A 71 -1.48 12.15 -6.73
CA ALA A 71 -1.49 11.54 -5.42
C ALA A 71 -0.84 12.44 -4.36
N VAL A 72 0.30 13.09 -4.67
CA VAL A 72 0.96 14.03 -3.75
C VAL A 72 0.08 15.26 -3.51
N PHE A 73 -0.52 15.80 -4.57
CA PHE A 73 -1.43 16.95 -4.45
C PHE A 73 -2.66 16.61 -3.59
N CYS A 74 -3.34 15.50 -3.90
CA CYS A 74 -4.50 14.99 -3.17
C CYS A 74 -4.18 14.74 -1.68
N GLN A 75 -3.05 14.09 -1.38
CA GLN A 75 -2.63 13.84 -0.01
C GLN A 75 -2.29 15.13 0.75
N THR A 76 -1.62 16.08 0.08
CA THR A 76 -1.31 17.39 0.66
C THR A 76 -2.59 18.15 1.01
N LEU A 77 -3.54 18.20 0.08
CA LEU A 77 -4.84 18.82 0.31
C LEU A 77 -5.61 18.11 1.43
N SER A 78 -5.58 16.78 1.47
CA SER A 78 -6.22 15.98 2.51
C SER A 78 -5.62 16.25 3.89
N TYR A 79 -4.29 16.39 3.99
CA TYR A 79 -3.62 16.73 5.24
C TYR A 79 -4.03 18.10 5.77
N PHE A 80 -4.00 19.13 4.92
CA PHE A 80 -4.44 20.48 5.33
C PHE A 80 -5.92 20.51 5.70
N THR A 81 -6.75 19.80 4.94
CA THR A 81 -8.20 19.68 5.21
C THR A 81 -8.45 18.96 6.53
N ALA A 82 -7.78 17.84 6.78
CA ALA A 82 -7.91 17.09 8.02
C ALA A 82 -7.46 17.91 9.24
N LYS A 83 -6.41 18.72 9.10
CA LYS A 83 -5.96 19.63 10.16
C LYS A 83 -6.97 20.74 10.45
N ARG A 84 -7.70 21.24 9.44
CA ARG A 84 -8.71 22.29 9.59
C ARG A 84 -10.06 21.78 10.09
N LEU A 85 -10.55 20.66 9.55
CA LEU A 85 -11.89 20.13 9.82
C LEU A 85 -11.92 19.04 10.90
N GLY A 86 -10.76 18.57 11.37
CA GLY A 86 -10.64 17.43 12.28
C GLY A 86 -11.06 16.08 11.67
N SER A 87 -11.34 16.05 10.36
CA SER A 87 -11.75 14.86 9.62
C SER A 87 -11.24 14.91 8.19
N THR A 88 -10.99 13.74 7.60
CA THR A 88 -10.52 13.65 6.21
C THR A 88 -11.63 14.04 5.23
N LEU A 89 -11.24 14.53 4.04
CA LEU A 89 -12.19 15.01 3.03
C LEU A 89 -13.23 13.95 2.60
N TRP A 90 -12.80 12.69 2.53
CA TRP A 90 -13.65 11.55 2.17
C TRP A 90 -14.57 11.07 3.30
N ASP A 91 -14.22 11.33 4.57
CA ASP A 91 -15.04 11.01 5.73
C ASP A 91 -16.05 12.14 6.05
N HIS A 92 -15.64 13.39 5.88
CA HIS A 92 -16.45 14.56 6.18
C HIS A 92 -17.76 14.61 5.36
N THR A 93 -17.65 14.34 4.05
CA THR A 93 -18.79 14.34 3.11
C THR A 93 -19.76 13.16 3.31
N GLY A 94 -19.39 12.16 4.10
CA GLY A 94 -20.21 10.96 4.36
C GLY A 94 -20.81 10.91 5.75
N GLY A 95 -20.46 11.85 6.64
CA GLY A 95 -20.82 11.74 8.06
C GLY A 95 -20.18 10.50 8.70
N HIS A 96 -18.96 10.15 8.30
CA HIS A 96 -18.24 9.01 8.86
C HIS A 96 -17.16 9.50 9.81
N ARG A 97 -16.88 8.71 10.85
CA ARG A 97 -15.79 8.97 11.78
C ARG A 97 -14.85 7.78 11.82
N VAL A 98 -13.55 8.08 11.84
CA VAL A 98 -12.51 7.10 12.12
C VAL A 98 -12.21 7.18 13.61
N ASN A 99 -12.58 6.14 14.34
CA ASN A 99 -12.26 5.99 15.73
C ASN A 99 -10.92 5.26 15.84
N ALA A 100 -9.97 5.86 16.57
CA ALA A 100 -8.68 5.27 16.86
C ALA A 100 -8.66 4.79 18.31
N ALA A 101 -8.49 3.49 18.51
CA ALA A 101 -8.14 2.94 19.81
C ALA A 101 -6.68 3.28 20.15
N PRO A 102 -6.30 3.32 21.44
CA PRO A 102 -4.90 3.49 21.82
C PRO A 102 -4.03 2.40 21.17
N LEU A 103 -2.85 2.81 20.69
CA LEU A 103 -1.93 1.90 20.02
C LEU A 103 -1.47 0.82 21.01
N ASN A 104 -1.77 -0.43 20.68
CA ASN A 104 -1.34 -1.58 21.48
C ASN A 104 -0.04 -2.14 20.88
N PRO A 105 1.06 -2.22 21.67
CA PRO A 105 2.33 -2.79 21.21
C PRO A 105 2.19 -4.20 20.61
N LEU A 106 1.27 -5.01 21.13
CA LEU A 106 1.01 -6.37 20.64
C LEU A 106 0.46 -6.41 19.21
N ARG A 107 -0.17 -5.33 18.74
CA ARG A 107 -0.62 -5.21 17.35
C ARG A 107 0.36 -4.45 16.47
N LEU A 108 1.14 -3.54 17.07
CA LEU A 108 2.12 -2.72 16.36
C LEU A 108 3.37 -3.52 15.96
N ILE A 109 3.90 -4.37 16.83
CA ILE A 109 5.08 -5.21 16.54
C ILE A 109 4.87 -6.07 15.28
N PRO A 110 3.80 -6.87 15.15
CA PRO A 110 3.59 -7.66 13.94
C PRO A 110 3.34 -6.78 12.71
N PHE A 111 2.69 -5.61 12.85
CA PHE A 111 2.54 -4.66 11.75
C PHE A 111 3.89 -4.19 11.21
N ILE A 112 4.80 -3.79 12.10
CA ILE A 112 6.16 -3.36 11.73
C ILE A 112 6.93 -4.51 11.09
N PHE A 113 6.86 -5.72 11.65
CA PHE A 113 7.54 -6.89 11.11
C PHE A 113 7.04 -7.26 9.70
N ILE A 114 5.72 -7.29 9.49
CA ILE A 114 5.12 -7.53 8.17
C ILE A 114 5.53 -6.45 7.17
N PHE A 115 5.59 -5.20 7.61
CA PHE A 115 6.02 -4.08 6.76
C PHE A 115 7.47 -4.27 6.29
N PHE A 116 8.41 -4.53 7.21
CA PHE A 116 9.80 -4.79 6.84
C PHE A 116 9.97 -6.06 6.00
N ALA A 117 9.27 -7.15 6.36
CA ALA A 117 9.30 -8.38 5.59
C ALA A 117 8.81 -8.17 4.15
N SER A 118 7.77 -7.35 3.95
CA SER A 118 7.27 -7.04 2.60
C SER A 118 8.26 -6.22 1.78
N ILE A 119 8.98 -5.26 2.39
CA ILE A 119 10.07 -4.52 1.73
C ILE A 119 11.20 -5.47 1.32
N GLN A 120 11.62 -6.37 2.22
CA GLN A 120 12.68 -7.35 1.92
C GLN A 120 12.27 -8.30 0.80
N LEU A 121 11.03 -8.80 0.82
CA LEU A 121 10.52 -9.64 -0.25
C LEU A 121 10.49 -8.90 -1.60
N HIS A 122 10.04 -7.64 -1.61
CA HIS A 122 10.02 -6.81 -2.82
C HIS A 122 11.44 -6.60 -3.36
N ALA A 123 12.40 -6.31 -2.48
CA ALA A 123 13.81 -6.17 -2.85
C ALA A 123 14.38 -7.48 -3.45
N LEU A 124 14.07 -8.63 -2.85
CA LEU A 124 14.49 -9.95 -3.36
C LEU A 124 13.91 -10.26 -4.74
N VAL A 125 12.62 -9.97 -4.96
CA VAL A 125 11.95 -10.20 -6.25
C VAL A 125 12.51 -9.30 -7.35
N LEU A 126 12.81 -8.03 -7.03
CA LEU A 126 13.36 -7.09 -8.01
C LEU A 126 14.88 -7.21 -8.21
N TYR A 127 15.60 -7.81 -7.25
CA TYR A 127 17.04 -8.00 -7.30
C TYR A 127 17.56 -8.53 -8.65
N PRO A 128 17.03 -9.62 -9.23
CA PRO A 128 17.51 -10.11 -10.53
C PRO A 128 17.30 -9.11 -11.68
N TYR A 129 16.23 -8.30 -11.63
CA TYR A 129 15.96 -7.27 -12.64
C TYR A 129 16.94 -6.11 -12.51
N TYR A 130 17.15 -5.61 -11.29
CA TYR A 130 18.15 -4.57 -11.03
C TYR A 130 19.57 -5.03 -11.40
N LYS A 131 19.90 -6.29 -11.13
CA LYS A 131 21.19 -6.88 -11.50
C LYS A 131 21.39 -6.90 -13.02
N LYS A 132 20.40 -7.36 -13.79
CA LYS A 132 20.47 -7.37 -15.26
C LYS A 132 20.65 -5.96 -15.81
N PHE A 133 19.84 -5.01 -15.35
CA PHE A 133 19.92 -3.62 -15.76
C PHE A 133 21.28 -2.99 -15.41
N ALA A 134 21.82 -3.26 -14.22
CA ALA A 134 23.13 -2.76 -13.81
C ALA A 134 24.26 -3.33 -14.69
N ILE A 135 24.21 -4.62 -15.02
CA ILE A 135 25.19 -5.26 -15.91
C ILE A 135 25.12 -4.70 -17.34
N GLU A 136 23.91 -4.42 -17.84
CA GLU A 136 23.71 -3.81 -19.16
C GLU A 136 24.30 -2.39 -19.24
N GLN A 137 24.18 -1.60 -18.17
CA GLN A 137 24.77 -0.26 -18.12
C GLN A 137 26.29 -0.24 -17.93
N ASN A 138 26.84 -1.23 -17.21
CA ASN A 138 28.28 -1.32 -16.98
C ASN A 138 28.75 -2.78 -16.98
N PRO A 139 29.33 -3.27 -18.09
CA PRO A 139 29.73 -4.68 -18.22
C PRO A 139 30.80 -5.11 -17.21
N LYS A 140 31.55 -4.17 -16.60
CA LYS A 140 32.50 -4.47 -15.50
C LYS A 140 31.80 -5.01 -14.25
N LEU A 141 30.50 -4.74 -14.06
CA LEU A 141 29.73 -5.25 -12.93
C LEU A 141 29.46 -6.76 -13.04
N LYS A 142 29.52 -7.33 -14.26
CA LYS A 142 29.38 -8.78 -14.45
C LYS A 142 30.45 -9.55 -13.70
N GLU A 143 31.72 -9.15 -13.86
CA GLU A 143 32.85 -9.75 -13.15
C GLU A 143 32.76 -9.55 -11.63
N PHE A 144 32.28 -8.40 -11.16
CA PHE A 144 32.07 -8.14 -9.74
C PHE A 144 31.02 -9.08 -9.13
N PHE A 145 29.87 -9.25 -9.80
CA PHE A 145 28.81 -10.15 -9.35
C PHE A 145 29.15 -11.64 -9.50
N GLU A 146 30.05 -12.00 -10.41
CA GLU A 146 30.56 -13.37 -10.55
C GLU A 146 31.59 -13.71 -9.47
N ARG A 147 32.42 -12.73 -9.05
CA ARG A 147 33.36 -12.88 -7.93
C ARG A 147 32.69 -12.96 -6.57
N GLN A 148 31.47 -12.44 -6.42
CA GLN A 148 30.66 -12.55 -5.20
C GLN A 148 29.50 -13.53 -5.41
N PRO A 149 29.72 -14.85 -5.21
CA PRO A 149 28.66 -15.84 -5.38
C PRO A 149 27.51 -15.56 -4.43
N GLN A 150 26.29 -15.61 -4.96
CA GLN A 150 25.10 -15.28 -4.19
C GLN A 150 24.74 -16.45 -3.28
N TRP A 151 24.68 -16.19 -1.99
CA TRP A 151 24.45 -17.22 -0.97
C TRP A 151 23.13 -17.99 -1.12
N HIS A 152 22.15 -17.43 -1.84
CA HIS A 152 20.81 -18.00 -2.03
C HIS A 152 20.59 -18.65 -3.40
N LEU A 153 21.53 -18.53 -4.35
CA LEU A 153 21.41 -19.18 -5.66
C LEU A 153 22.22 -20.49 -5.64
N PRO A 154 21.68 -21.60 -6.17
CA PRO A 154 22.47 -22.81 -6.34
C PRO A 154 23.68 -22.51 -7.22
N LYS A 155 24.84 -23.09 -6.89
CA LYS A 155 26.07 -22.91 -7.67
C LYS A 155 25.76 -23.30 -9.11
N ARG A 156 25.86 -22.33 -10.03
CA ARG A 156 25.69 -22.59 -11.45
C ARG A 156 26.86 -23.48 -11.86
N HIS A 157 26.60 -24.74 -12.15
CA HIS A 157 27.57 -25.57 -12.84
C HIS A 157 27.79 -24.90 -14.20
N SER A 158 28.92 -24.22 -14.36
CA SER A 158 29.39 -23.79 -15.67
C SER A 158 29.46 -25.05 -16.52
N GLU A 159 28.64 -25.12 -17.55
CA GLU A 159 28.79 -26.12 -18.60
C GLU A 159 30.22 -26.01 -19.10
N SER A 160 31.05 -26.96 -18.69
CA SER A 160 32.28 -27.30 -19.38
C SER A 160 31.86 -28.02 -20.65
N ASN A 161 31.83 -27.28 -21.77
CA ASN A 161 32.20 -27.72 -23.11
C ASN A 161 31.96 -26.59 -24.12
#